data_AF-A0A1G1HXU4-F1
#
_entry.id   AF-A0A1G1HXU4-F1
#
_cell.length_a   1.000
_cell.length_b   1.000
_cell.length_c   1.000
_cell.angle_alpha   90.00
_cell.angle_beta   90.00
_cell.angle_gamma   90.00
#
_symmetry.space_group_name_H-M   'P 1'
#
loop_
_entity.id
_entity.type
_entity.pdbx_description
1 polymer ?
#
loop_
_entity_poly.entity_id
_entity_poly.type
_entity_poly.pdbx_seq_one_letter_code
_entity_poly.pdbx_strand_id
1 'polypeptide(L)'
;MRAILLVRDKKILADGSLVEMVVWRLPGPTPDRPHGLKYSFFYGRGGKCLIRYDNESGKGDHRHFVDIEEPYRFESMESLSEIFSVTLSPWEGKRCER
;
A
#
# COMPACT_ATOMS: atom_id res chain seq x y z
N MET A 1 2.89 18.97 -16.13
CA MET A 1 3.93 18.69 -15.11
C MET A 1 3.74 17.24 -14.64
N ARG A 2 4.81 16.46 -14.39
CA ARG A 2 4.73 15.00 -14.18
C ARG A 2 4.96 14.63 -12.71
N ALA A 3 4.38 13.52 -12.26
CA ALA A 3 4.65 12.98 -10.93
C ALA A 3 6.10 12.52 -10.80
N ILE A 4 6.69 12.68 -9.61
CA ILE A 4 8.07 12.31 -9.29
C ILE A 4 8.03 11.07 -8.41
N LEU A 5 8.74 10.02 -8.80
CA LEU A 5 8.90 8.83 -7.96
C LEU A 5 9.76 9.17 -6.74
N LEU A 6 9.22 8.98 -5.54
CA LEU A 6 9.93 9.20 -4.27
C LEU A 6 10.48 7.88 -3.72
N VAL A 7 9.64 6.84 -3.71
CA VAL A 7 9.98 5.53 -3.15
C VAL A 7 9.51 4.45 -4.11
N ARG A 8 10.36 3.46 -4.33
CA ARG A 8 9.99 2.19 -4.94
C ARG A 8 10.81 1.09 -4.28
N ASP A 9 10.16 0.34 -3.41
CA ASP A 9 10.73 -0.84 -2.79
C ASP A 9 9.89 -2.06 -3.14
N LYS A 10 10.57 -3.18 -3.41
CA LYS A 10 9.92 -4.43 -3.80
C LYS A 10 10.71 -5.59 -3.23
N LYS A 11 10.06 -6.41 -2.42
CA LYS A 11 10.67 -7.53 -1.73
C LYS A 11 9.85 -8.80 -1.90
N ILE A 12 10.52 -9.88 -2.25
CA ILE A 12 9.95 -11.23 -2.18
C ILE A 12 10.41 -11.84 -0.86
N LEU A 13 9.48 -12.28 -0.02
CA LEU A 13 9.74 -12.92 1.26
C LEU A 13 10.06 -14.41 1.07
N ALA A 14 10.64 -15.03 2.09
CA ALA A 14 11.05 -16.44 2.06
C ALA A 14 9.88 -17.42 1.84
N ASP A 15 8.66 -17.03 2.19
CA ASP A 15 7.44 -17.82 1.98
C ASP A 15 6.81 -17.60 0.59
N GLY A 16 7.46 -16.82 -0.28
CA GLY A 16 6.99 -16.48 -1.62
C GLY A 16 5.98 -15.32 -1.66
N SER A 17 5.72 -14.65 -0.53
CA SER A 17 4.93 -13.41 -0.52
C SER A 17 5.67 -12.26 -1.20
N LEU A 18 4.91 -11.37 -1.82
CA LEU A 18 5.40 -10.12 -2.42
C LEU A 18 4.95 -8.94 -1.57
N VAL A 19 5.91 -8.13 -1.12
CA VAL A 19 5.69 -6.79 -0.57
C VAL A 19 6.17 -5.77 -1.60
N GLU A 20 5.35 -4.79 -1.96
CA GLU A 20 5.76 -3.68 -2.83
C GLU A 20 5.24 -2.36 -2.25
N MET A 21 6.12 -1.37 -2.16
CA MET A 21 5.79 -0.02 -1.70
C MET A 21 6.23 0.98 -2.77
N VAL A 22 5.29 1.74 -3.29
CA VAL A 22 5.57 2.77 -4.29
C VAL A 22 4.91 4.07 -3.89
N VAL A 23 5.68 5.16 -3.92
CA VAL A 23 5.21 6.51 -3.56
C VAL A 23 5.65 7.49 -4.63
N TRP A 24 4.72 8.30 -5.10
CA TRP A 24 4.95 9.38 -6.03
C TRP A 24 4.50 10.71 -5.44
N ARG A 25 5.29 11.76 -5.66
CA ARG A 25 4.87 13.14 -5.47
C ARG A 25 4.14 13.62 -6.71
N LEU A 26 2.90 14.07 -6.55
CA LEU A 26 2.13 14.68 -7.64
C LEU A 26 2.63 16.11 -7.90
N PRO A 27 2.40 16.66 -9.11
CA PRO A 27 2.72 18.05 -9.41
C PRO A 27 2.01 19.07 -8.49
N GLY A 28 0.87 18.66 -7.91
CA GLY A 28 0.11 19.42 -6.94
C GLY A 28 -0.95 18.54 -6.28
N PRO A 29 -1.57 19.04 -5.20
CA PRO A 29 -2.70 18.37 -4.56
C PRO A 29 -3.93 18.37 -5.45
N THR A 30 -4.77 17.35 -5.31
CA THR A 30 -6.04 17.21 -6.02
C THR A 30 -7.17 16.98 -5.00
N PRO A 31 -8.46 17.18 -5.36
CA PRO A 31 -9.57 16.93 -4.43
C PRO A 31 -9.60 15.50 -3.87
N ASP A 32 -9.19 14.51 -4.67
CA ASP A 32 -9.05 13.10 -4.26
C ASP A 32 -7.76 12.81 -3.48
N ARG A 33 -6.76 13.70 -3.54
CA ARG A 33 -5.44 13.53 -2.88
C ARG A 33 -4.94 14.88 -2.37
N PRO A 34 -5.55 15.44 -1.31
CA PRO A 34 -5.23 16.79 -0.83
C PRO A 34 -3.79 16.90 -0.32
N HIS A 35 -3.17 15.77 0.03
CA HIS A 35 -1.77 15.69 0.46
C HIS A 35 -0.76 15.64 -0.72
N GLY A 36 -1.23 15.58 -1.98
CA GLY A 36 -0.36 15.65 -3.17
C GLY A 36 0.56 14.44 -3.36
N LEU A 37 0.23 13.30 -2.75
CA LEU A 37 0.95 12.05 -2.93
C LEU A 37 0.05 11.02 -3.61
N LYS A 38 0.64 10.21 -4.48
CA LYS A 38 0.06 8.94 -4.91
C LYS A 38 0.87 7.83 -4.28
N TYR A 39 0.23 6.79 -3.76
CA TYR A 39 0.94 5.66 -3.19
C TYR A 39 0.26 4.33 -3.53
N SER A 40 1.04 3.25 -3.46
CA SER A 40 0.55 1.88 -3.52
C SER A 40 1.44 1.00 -2.64
N PHE A 41 0.87 0.53 -1.54
CA PHE A 41 1.46 -0.40 -0.59
C PHE A 41 0.73 -1.70 -0.79
N PHE A 42 1.45 -2.74 -1.20
CA PHE A 42 0.88 -4.00 -1.64
C PHE A 42 1.54 -5.14 -0.87
N TYR A 43 0.71 -6.06 -0.41
CA TYR A 43 1.12 -7.36 0.06
C TYR A 43 0.21 -8.43 -0.53
N GLY A 44 0.84 -9.44 -1.13
CA GLY A 44 0.14 -10.55 -1.75
C GLY A 44 0.95 -11.83 -1.73
N ARG A 45 0.27 -12.96 -1.86
CA ARG A 45 0.89 -14.29 -1.86
C ARG A 45 0.16 -15.20 -2.83
N GLY A 46 0.90 -15.98 -3.62
CA GLY A 46 0.31 -16.93 -4.58
C GLY A 46 -0.60 -16.29 -5.63
N GLY A 47 -0.28 -15.06 -6.06
CA GLY A 47 -1.07 -14.32 -7.04
C GLY A 47 -2.32 -13.61 -6.47
N LYS A 48 -2.58 -13.72 -5.16
CA LYS A 48 -3.69 -13.03 -4.49
C LYS A 48 -3.21 -11.75 -3.82
N CYS A 49 -3.98 -10.68 -3.95
CA CYS A 49 -3.83 -9.46 -3.14
C CYS A 49 -4.44 -9.73 -1.76
N LEU A 50 -3.64 -9.61 -0.70
CA LEU A 50 -4.10 -9.83 0.67
C LEU A 50 -4.27 -8.52 1.41
N ILE A 51 -3.34 -7.58 1.23
CA ILE A 51 -3.42 -6.25 1.83
C ILE A 51 -3.00 -5.24 0.78
N ARG A 52 -3.75 -4.16 0.64
CA ARG A 52 -3.35 -3.02 -0.17
C ARG A 52 -3.74 -1.71 0.50
N TYR A 53 -2.87 -0.72 0.45
CA TYR A 53 -3.23 0.67 0.69
C TYR A 53 -2.87 1.46 -0.56
N ASP A 54 -3.84 2.08 -1.18
CA ASP A 54 -3.62 2.96 -2.31
C ASP A 54 -4.63 4.10 -2.31
N ASN A 55 -4.47 5.00 -3.26
CA ASN A 55 -5.35 6.15 -3.39
C ASN A 55 -5.74 6.39 -4.83
N GLU A 56 -6.33 5.37 -5.46
CA GLU A 56 -6.78 5.43 -6.85
C GLU A 56 -7.64 6.67 -7.13
N SER A 57 -7.48 7.24 -8.33
CA SER A 57 -8.15 8.49 -8.67
C SER A 57 -9.66 8.30 -8.71
N GLY A 58 -10.37 9.19 -8.04
CA GLY A 58 -11.83 9.13 -7.91
C GLY A 58 -12.32 8.35 -6.68
N LYS A 59 -11.47 7.60 -5.98
CA LYS A 59 -11.82 6.91 -4.73
C LYS A 59 -11.26 7.60 -3.48
N GLY A 60 -10.13 8.28 -3.63
CA GLY A 60 -9.35 8.78 -2.49
C GLY A 60 -8.62 7.65 -1.77
N ASP A 61 -8.14 7.93 -0.57
CA ASP A 61 -7.37 6.99 0.23
C ASP A 61 -8.24 5.82 0.72
N HIS A 62 -7.83 4.60 0.41
CA HIS A 62 -8.54 3.40 0.83
C HIS A 62 -7.59 2.23 1.08
N ARG A 63 -8.11 1.23 1.77
CA ARG A 63 -7.40 -0.04 1.98
C ARG A 63 -8.24 -1.20 1.46
N HIS A 64 -7.53 -2.19 0.94
CA HIS A 64 -8.04 -3.50 0.61
C HIS A 64 -7.51 -4.47 1.65
N PHE A 65 -8.41 -5.17 2.32
CA PHE A 65 -8.07 -6.27 3.21
C PHE A 65 -8.76 -7.52 2.72
N VAL A 66 -7.98 -8.40 2.09
CA VAL A 66 -8.44 -9.57 1.34
C VAL A 66 -9.45 -9.14 0.28
N ASP A 67 -10.75 -9.32 0.53
CA ASP A 67 -11.84 -9.01 -0.40
C ASP A 67 -12.68 -7.80 0.04
N ILE A 68 -12.27 -7.11 1.12
CA ILE A 68 -12.97 -5.95 1.68
C ILE A 68 -12.24 -4.67 1.29
N GLU A 69 -12.93 -3.76 0.61
CA GLU A 69 -12.47 -2.40 0.33
C GLU A 69 -13.15 -1.44 1.32
N GLU A 70 -12.35 -0.62 2.01
CA GLU A 70 -12.88 0.39 2.92
C GLU A 70 -12.07 1.70 2.88
N PRO A 71 -12.72 2.86 3.15
CA PRO A 71 -12.04 4.14 3.24
C PRO A 71 -10.91 4.11 4.27
N TYR A 72 -9.78 4.72 3.95
CA TYR A 72 -8.65 4.84 4.84
C TYR A 72 -8.36 6.32 5.09
N ARG A 73 -8.29 6.73 6.35
CA ARG A 73 -7.95 8.11 6.70
C ARG A 73 -6.43 8.28 6.63
N PHE A 74 -5.95 8.89 5.56
CA PHE A 74 -4.53 9.25 5.46
C PHE A 74 -4.17 10.32 6.49
N GLU A 75 -3.14 10.05 7.29
CA GLU A 75 -2.56 11.00 8.24
C GLU A 75 -1.19 11.48 7.78
N SER A 76 -0.27 10.54 7.55
CA SER A 76 1.07 10.83 7.08
C SER A 76 1.68 9.59 6.40
N MET A 77 2.78 9.82 5.67
CA MET A 77 3.56 8.74 5.06
C MET A 77 4.18 7.81 6.12
N GLU A 78 4.57 8.36 7.26
CA GLU A 78 5.14 7.62 8.39
C GLU A 78 4.07 6.73 9.05
N SER A 79 2.92 7.30 9.39
CA SER A 79 1.76 6.56 9.93
C SER A 79 1.32 5.43 9.00
N LEU A 80 1.29 5.68 7.68
CA LEU A 80 0.95 4.67 6.67
C LEU A 80 1.97 3.53 6.65
N SER A 81 3.27 3.86 6.71
CA SER A 81 4.33 2.85 6.70
C SER A 81 4.31 2.00 7.97
N GLU A 82 4.06 2.62 9.13
CA GLU A 82 3.93 1.95 10.42
C GLU A 82 2.72 1.02 10.45
N ILE A 83 1.52 1.52 10.11
CA ILE A 83 0.31 0.69 10.13
C ILE A 83 0.41 -0.45 9.12
N PHE A 84 1.02 -0.22 7.95
CA PHE A 84 1.24 -1.28 6.98
C PHE A 84 2.16 -2.35 7.56
N SER A 85 3.29 -1.98 8.15
CA SER A 85 4.20 -2.93 8.82
C SER A 85 3.49 -3.73 9.92
N VAL A 86 2.69 -3.08 10.76
CA VAL A 86 1.91 -3.76 11.80
C VAL A 86 0.91 -4.75 11.19
N THR A 87 0.25 -4.35 10.09
CA THR A 87 -0.72 -5.20 9.39
C THR A 87 -0.06 -6.42 8.72
N LEU A 88 1.19 -6.31 8.30
CA LEU A 88 1.97 -7.43 7.73
C LEU A 88 2.46 -8.42 8.80
N SER A 89 2.69 -7.97 10.03
CA SER A 89 3.28 -8.80 11.10
C SER A 89 2.60 -10.17 11.32
N PRO A 90 1.26 -10.34 11.21
CA PRO A 90 0.62 -11.65 11.37
C PRO A 90 0.87 -12.59 10.19
N TRP A 91 1.34 -12.07 9.05
CA TRP A 91 1.56 -12.79 7.80
C TRP A 91 3.03 -13.12 7.55
N GLU A 92 3.95 -12.34 8.12
CA GLU A 92 5.38 -12.62 8.04
C GLU A 92 5.73 -13.94 8.74
N GLY A 93 6.43 -14.83 8.03
CA GLY A 93 6.92 -16.10 8.59
C GLY A 93 5.87 -17.22 8.74
N LYS A 94 4.59 -16.97 8.44
CA LYS A 94 3.59 -18.05 8.43
C LYS A 94 3.70 -18.88 7.16
N ARG A 95 4.47 -19.98 7.25
CA ARG A 95 4.40 -21.09 6.29
C ARG A 95 2.94 -21.54 6.20
N CYS A 96 2.38 -21.59 4.99
CA CYS A 96 1.12 -22.29 4.77
C CYS A 96 1.38 -23.76 5.11
N GLU A 97 0.91 -24.23 6.26
CA GLU A 97 0.69 -25.66 6.45
C GLU A 97 -0.35 -26.05 5.40
N ARG A 98 0.06 -26.94 4.50
CA ARG A 98 -0.80 -27.55 3.47
C ARG A 98 -1.72 -28.56 4.10
#